data_AF-A0A535ITX1-F1
#
_entry.id   AF-A0A535ITX1-F1
#
_cell.length_a   1.000
_cell.length_b   1.000
_cell.length_c   1.000
_cell.angle_alpha   90.00
_cell.angle_beta   90.00
_cell.angle_gamma   90.00
#
_symmetry.space_group_name_H-M   'P 1'
#
loop_
_entity.id
_entity.type
_entity.pdbx_description
1 polymer ?
#
loop_
_entity_poly.entity_id
_entity_poly.type
_entity_poly.pdbx_seq_one_letter_code
_entity_poly.pdbx_strand_id
1 'polypeptide(L)'
;MNILTIIVSVLFIFTILQDGFETVVLPRRVTRRFRLSRLFYMTTWVLWSSVARKMRPGNRRDLYLSYFGPLSLLLLLVFWAAVLVLAFALLQWGLTSAVQAPEKHATFGTYLYMSGTTFVTLGFGDVIPLFWLGRLLAVAEAGIGFLFLALIIGYVPIIYQAFSRREVEISLLDARAGSPPSATELLRRHYRNQQVEELVRYLCEWERWCAELLESHLSYPVLTYYRSQHERQSWLAALTTILDTSSLFIVGFEGITAPTVRFTFAIARHAAVDLAQVYGVPPLNPKRNRLSPADFEQMRAALSEVGLQLRLGADAEQRLREIRRMYEPFINALADHLLLNLPPWIIASRTVDDWQTSAWDHLGAWSPEKLDEITHIIIDHRKKMPLARGHEHPHTHEHQGEQLSSDGNGRATSS
;
A
#
# COMPACT_ATOMS: atom_id res chain seq x y z
N MET A 1 48.35 16.74 12.42
CA MET A 1 47.19 17.19 11.63
C MET A 1 47.20 16.51 10.28
N ASN A 2 46.24 15.62 10.03
CA ASN A 2 46.13 14.83 8.81
C ASN A 2 45.04 15.44 7.92
N ILE A 3 45.44 16.32 6.99
CA ILE A 3 44.53 17.08 6.13
C ILE A 3 43.60 16.14 5.33
N LEU A 4 44.13 15.01 4.84
CA LEU A 4 43.34 14.02 4.12
C LEU A 4 42.19 13.46 4.97
N THR A 5 42.49 13.09 6.22
CA THR A 5 41.49 12.57 7.17
C THR A 5 40.40 13.60 7.44
N ILE A 6 40.77 14.88 7.59
CA ILE A 6 39.82 15.98 7.80
C ILE A 6 38.88 16.12 6.59
N ILE A 7 39.44 16.15 5.37
CA ILE A 7 38.66 16.27 4.13
C ILE A 7 37.66 15.09 4.00
N VAL A 8 38.12 13.87 4.21
CA VAL A 8 37.26 12.67 4.16
C VAL A 8 36.14 12.73 5.19
N SER A 9 36.44 13.19 6.41
CA SER A 9 35.47 13.31 7.49
C SER A 9 34.38 14.33 7.17
N VAL A 10 34.77 15.52 6.71
CA VAL A 10 33.83 16.57 6.30
C VAL A 10 32.95 16.09 5.14
N LEU A 11 33.54 15.37 4.18
CA LEU A 11 32.79 14.80 3.06
C LEU A 11 31.75 13.78 3.54
N PHE A 12 32.09 12.91 4.50
CA PHE A 12 31.12 11.98 5.08
C PHE A 12 30.00 12.68 5.83
N ILE A 13 30.31 13.66 6.69
CA ILE A 13 29.29 14.45 7.41
C ILE A 13 28.33 15.09 6.40
N PHE A 14 28.87 15.79 5.39
CA PHE A 14 28.05 16.45 4.38
C PHE A 14 27.21 15.46 3.56
N THR A 15 27.78 14.33 3.17
CA THR A 15 27.07 13.30 2.40
C THR A 15 25.91 12.71 3.19
N ILE A 16 26.09 12.40 4.48
CA ILE A 16 25.01 11.87 5.33
C ILE A 16 23.94 12.92 5.60
N LEU A 17 24.31 14.15 5.92
CA LEU A 17 23.34 15.22 6.14
C LEU A 17 22.51 15.50 4.88
N GLN A 18 23.15 15.49 3.71
CA GLN A 18 22.46 15.65 2.43
C GLN A 18 21.56 14.45 2.11
N ASP A 19 22.03 13.21 2.30
CA ASP A 19 21.25 11.99 2.07
C ASP A 19 20.04 11.92 3.02
N GLY A 20 20.23 12.27 4.29
CA GLY A 20 19.18 12.37 5.30
C GLY A 20 18.15 13.44 4.95
N PHE A 21 18.59 14.64 4.59
CA PHE A 21 17.71 15.72 4.14
C PHE A 21 16.93 15.33 2.87
N GLU A 22 17.59 14.74 1.87
CA GLU A 22 16.93 14.28 0.65
C GLU A 22 15.93 13.14 0.88
N THR A 23 16.20 12.26 1.84
CA THR A 23 15.36 11.09 2.12
C THR A 23 14.18 11.43 3.02
N VAL A 24 14.36 12.33 4.00
CA VAL A 24 13.36 12.65 5.03
C VAL A 24 12.60 13.94 4.73
N VAL A 25 13.29 14.97 4.25
CA VAL A 25 12.74 16.35 4.21
C VAL A 25 12.32 16.75 2.80
N LEU A 26 12.96 16.24 1.75
CA LEU A 26 12.75 16.69 0.38
C LEU A 26 11.80 15.76 -0.40
N PRO A 27 10.51 16.13 -0.58
CA PRO A 27 9.62 15.41 -1.49
C PRO A 27 9.97 15.79 -2.94
N ARG A 28 11.00 15.17 -3.54
CA ARG A 28 11.38 15.47 -4.94
C ARG A 28 11.72 14.24 -5.79
N ARG A 29 11.33 14.39 -7.07
CA ARG A 29 11.51 13.45 -8.20
C ARG A 29 12.95 12.95 -8.34
N VAL A 30 13.02 11.64 -8.56
CA VAL A 30 14.20 10.81 -8.88
C VAL A 30 15.04 11.44 -9.99
N THR A 31 16.13 12.13 -9.64
CA THR A 31 17.08 12.67 -10.64
C THR A 31 18.55 12.45 -10.29
N ARG A 32 18.90 11.97 -9.09
CA ARG A 32 20.30 11.68 -8.73
C ARG A 32 20.61 10.19 -8.80
N ARG A 33 21.66 9.85 -9.55
CA ARG A 33 22.09 8.46 -9.81
C ARG A 33 22.74 7.77 -8.60
N PHE A 34 23.35 8.54 -7.68
CA PHE A 34 24.02 8.02 -6.49
C PHE A 34 23.35 8.56 -5.22
N ARG A 35 22.75 7.66 -4.43
CA ARG A 35 22.21 7.93 -3.09
C ARG A 35 22.66 6.82 -2.15
N LEU A 36 23.12 7.20 -0.96
CA LEU A 36 23.65 6.25 0.00
C LEU A 36 22.53 5.35 0.51
N SER A 37 21.37 5.94 0.78
CA SER A 37 20.14 5.21 1.11
C SER A 37 19.74 4.20 0.03
N ARG A 38 19.85 4.56 -1.25
CA ARG A 38 19.56 3.62 -2.34
C ARG A 38 20.52 2.44 -2.35
N LEU A 39 21.81 2.70 -2.20
CA LEU A 39 22.82 1.64 -2.12
C LEU A 39 22.58 0.73 -0.91
N PHE A 40 22.23 1.31 0.24
CA PHE A 40 21.84 0.58 1.44
C PHE A 40 20.66 -0.36 1.16
N TYR A 41 19.56 0.15 0.60
CA TYR A 41 18.39 -0.68 0.29
C TYR A 41 18.67 -1.75 -0.77
N MET A 42 19.40 -1.42 -1.84
CA MET A 42 19.75 -2.41 -2.85
C MET A 42 20.60 -3.54 -2.27
N THR A 43 21.62 -3.20 -1.48
CA THR A 43 22.54 -4.20 -0.91
C THR A 43 21.82 -5.07 0.12
N THR A 44 21.11 -4.45 1.06
CA THR A 44 20.36 -5.17 2.10
C THR A 44 19.22 -6.00 1.52
N TRP A 45 18.52 -5.50 0.50
CA TRP A 45 17.47 -6.25 -0.19
C TRP A 45 18.01 -7.47 -0.94
N VAL A 46 19.14 -7.34 -1.66
CA VAL A 46 19.75 -8.48 -2.34
C VAL A 46 20.13 -9.58 -1.34
N LEU A 47 20.71 -9.21 -0.20
CA LEU A 47 21.05 -10.16 0.87
C LEU A 47 19.79 -10.82 1.46
N TRP A 48 18.78 -10.03 1.82
CA TRP A 48 17.55 -10.52 2.43
C TRP A 48 16.73 -11.40 1.48
N SER A 49 16.49 -10.92 0.25
CA SER A 49 15.73 -11.64 -0.76
C SER A 49 16.43 -12.93 -1.22
N SER A 50 17.77 -12.99 -1.22
CA SER A 50 18.51 -14.21 -1.54
C SER A 50 18.25 -15.33 -0.53
N VAL A 51 18.06 -15.01 0.74
CA VAL A 51 17.64 -15.98 1.76
C VAL A 51 16.19 -16.39 1.51
N ALA A 52 15.30 -15.43 1.28
CA ALA A 52 13.89 -15.71 1.01
C ALA A 52 13.66 -16.57 -0.24
N ARG A 53 14.46 -16.38 -1.31
CA ARG A 53 14.40 -17.18 -2.54
C ARG A 53 14.78 -18.64 -2.33
N LYS A 54 15.55 -18.96 -1.28
CA LYS A 54 15.89 -20.34 -0.89
C LYS A 54 14.81 -20.99 -0.02
N MET A 55 13.90 -20.20 0.57
CA MET A 55 12.79 -20.71 1.36
C MET A 55 11.67 -21.22 0.45
N ARG A 56 10.96 -22.27 0.88
CA ARG A 56 9.77 -22.74 0.19
C ARG A 56 8.70 -21.64 0.19
N PRO A 57 7.98 -21.41 -0.93
CA PRO A 57 6.84 -20.50 -0.95
C PRO A 57 5.81 -20.93 0.11
N GLY A 58 5.31 -19.97 0.88
CA GLY A 58 4.34 -20.18 1.95
C GLY A 58 4.51 -19.16 3.07
N ASN A 59 3.66 -19.28 4.10
CA ASN A 59 3.52 -18.27 5.15
C ASN A 59 4.84 -17.91 5.87
N ARG A 60 5.74 -18.89 6.07
CA ARG A 60 7.06 -18.63 6.68
C ARG A 60 7.92 -17.67 5.87
N ARG A 61 7.88 -17.76 4.53
CA ARG A 61 8.64 -16.86 3.66
C ARG A 61 8.04 -15.46 3.69
N ASP A 62 6.72 -15.36 3.70
CA ASP A 62 6.02 -14.08 3.71
C ASP A 62 6.21 -13.35 5.05
N LEU A 63 6.19 -14.07 6.18
CA LEU A 63 6.56 -13.55 7.50
C LEU A 63 8.02 -13.08 7.54
N TYR A 64 8.97 -13.84 6.99
CA TYR A 64 10.37 -13.41 6.91
C TYR A 64 10.52 -12.12 6.09
N LEU A 65 9.78 -12.00 4.98
CA LEU A 65 9.80 -10.82 4.12
C LEU A 65 9.09 -9.61 4.75
N SER A 66 8.11 -9.81 5.63
CA SER A 66 7.38 -8.71 6.29
C SER A 66 8.25 -7.95 7.30
N TYR A 67 9.23 -8.60 7.92
CA TYR A 67 10.17 -7.94 8.83
C TYR A 67 11.13 -6.95 8.14
N PHE A 68 11.42 -7.15 6.85
CA PHE A 68 12.42 -6.34 6.16
C PHE A 68 12.05 -4.85 6.12
N GLY A 69 10.80 -4.51 5.79
CA GLY A 69 10.36 -3.11 5.69
C GLY A 69 10.64 -2.30 6.97
N PRO A 70 10.06 -2.69 8.12
CA PRO A 70 10.30 -1.99 9.39
C PRO A 70 11.76 -2.05 9.87
N LEU A 71 12.41 -3.21 9.75
CA LEU A 71 13.79 -3.38 10.24
C LEU A 71 14.80 -2.60 9.42
N SER A 72 14.65 -2.56 8.10
CA SER A 72 15.55 -1.84 7.20
C SER A 72 15.54 -0.33 7.46
N LEU A 73 14.40 0.25 7.83
CA LEU A 73 14.32 1.65 8.25
C LEU A 73 15.16 1.90 9.51
N LEU A 74 15.01 1.06 10.55
CA LEU A 74 15.79 1.19 11.79
C LEU A 74 17.29 0.99 11.51
N LEU A 75 17.66 0.01 10.69
CA LEU A 75 19.03 -0.25 10.31
C LEU A 75 19.64 0.92 9.51
N LEU A 76 18.87 1.59 8.65
CA LEU A 76 19.31 2.78 7.92
C LEU A 76 19.63 3.93 8.89
N LEU A 77 18.77 4.16 9.89
CA LEU A 77 18.99 5.19 10.91
C LEU A 77 20.24 4.90 11.73
N VAL A 78 20.42 3.65 12.19
CA VAL A 78 21.63 3.23 12.90
C VAL A 78 22.86 3.39 12.03
N PHE A 79 22.76 3.03 10.74
CA PHE A 79 23.85 3.19 9.79
C PHE A 79 24.26 4.66 9.62
N TRP A 80 23.30 5.59 9.42
CA TRP A 80 23.58 7.02 9.36
C TRP A 80 24.23 7.54 10.64
N ALA A 81 23.69 7.17 11.81
CA ALA A 81 24.26 7.56 13.10
C ALA A 81 25.70 7.05 13.26
N ALA A 82 25.95 5.78 12.92
CA ALA A 82 27.29 5.19 12.99
C ALA A 82 28.29 5.89 12.05
N VAL A 83 27.87 6.26 10.83
CA VAL A 83 28.73 7.00 9.90
C VAL A 83 28.99 8.42 10.41
N LEU A 84 28.01 9.11 10.98
CA LEU A 84 28.20 10.44 11.57
C LEU A 84 29.18 10.38 12.74
N VAL A 85 28.99 9.45 13.68
CA VAL A 85 29.90 9.23 14.82
C VAL A 85 31.31 8.91 14.31
N LEU A 86 31.44 8.02 13.32
CA LEU A 86 32.73 7.71 12.73
C LEU A 86 33.38 8.95 12.09
N ALA A 87 32.60 9.77 11.39
CA ALA A 87 33.10 10.95 10.71
C ALA A 87 33.53 12.06 11.69
N PHE A 88 32.78 12.31 12.77
CA PHE A 88 33.20 13.25 13.82
C PHE A 88 34.44 12.76 14.57
N ALA A 89 34.52 11.47 14.87
CA ALA A 89 35.71 10.86 15.45
C ALA A 89 36.95 11.03 14.56
N LEU A 90 36.83 10.77 13.26
CA LEU A 90 37.91 10.97 12.28
C LEU A 90 38.28 12.45 12.15
N LEU A 91 37.30 13.37 12.23
CA LEU A 91 37.53 14.81 12.15
C LEU A 91 38.38 15.30 13.34
N GLN A 92 37.98 14.93 14.55
CA GLN A 92 38.69 15.27 15.79
C GLN A 92 40.08 14.63 15.85
N TRP A 93 40.19 13.37 15.43
CA TRP A 93 41.49 12.67 15.35
C TRP A 93 42.42 13.30 14.30
N GLY A 94 41.88 13.67 13.13
CA GLY A 94 42.62 14.32 12.04
C GLY A 94 43.14 15.70 12.42
N LEU A 95 42.38 16.47 13.20
CA LEU A 95 42.83 17.73 13.79
C LEU A 95 43.90 17.55 14.87
N THR A 96 44.11 16.31 15.34
CA THR A 96 45.00 16.00 16.46
C THR A 96 44.58 16.82 17.69
N SER A 97 43.26 16.93 17.90
CA SER A 97 42.67 17.73 18.98
C SER A 97 43.25 17.28 20.32
N ALA A 98 43.80 18.19 21.11
CA ALA A 98 44.22 17.84 22.46
C ALA A 98 42.99 17.44 23.28
N VAL A 99 42.99 16.23 23.83
CA VAL A 99 41.90 15.66 24.61
C VAL A 99 42.44 15.24 25.97
N GLN A 100 41.69 15.54 27.03
CA GLN A 100 41.92 14.96 28.35
C GLN A 100 41.20 13.62 28.40
N ALA A 101 41.94 12.55 28.62
CA ALA A 101 41.41 11.20 28.75
C ALA A 101 42.07 10.48 29.95
N PRO A 102 41.43 9.45 30.53
CA PRO A 102 42.04 8.63 31.58
C PRO A 102 43.30 7.89 31.10
N GLU A 103 43.39 7.65 29.79
CA GLU A 103 44.51 7.01 29.12
C GLU A 103 45.66 8.00 28.89
N LYS A 104 46.92 7.55 29.06
CA LYS A 104 48.12 8.38 28.85
C LYS A 104 48.30 8.84 27.39
N HIS A 105 47.76 8.09 26.43
CA HIS A 105 47.82 8.41 25.00
C HIS A 105 46.46 8.21 24.36
N ALA A 106 45.87 9.28 23.84
CA ALA A 106 44.60 9.22 23.12
C ALA A 106 44.75 8.43 21.82
N THR A 107 44.04 7.30 21.73
CA THR A 107 43.97 6.49 20.52
C THR A 107 42.77 6.87 19.68
N PHE A 108 42.66 6.36 18.45
CA PHE A 108 41.45 6.56 17.64
C PHE A 108 40.17 6.07 18.35
N GLY A 109 40.26 4.98 19.12
CA GLY A 109 39.14 4.47 19.92
C GLY A 109 38.65 5.49 20.96
N THR A 110 39.56 6.26 21.55
CA THR A 110 39.22 7.35 22.48
C THR A 110 38.39 8.45 21.80
N TYR A 111 38.74 8.85 20.57
CA TYR A 111 37.95 9.82 19.79
C TYR A 111 36.60 9.24 19.33
N LEU A 112 36.55 7.96 18.98
CA LEU A 112 35.32 7.29 18.60
C LEU A 112 34.33 7.19 19.77
N TYR A 113 34.84 6.86 20.97
CA TYR A 113 34.06 6.87 22.19
C TYR A 113 33.57 8.29 22.56
N MET A 114 34.43 9.30 22.48
CA MET A 114 34.06 10.70 22.70
C MET A 114 32.96 11.16 21.73
N SER A 115 33.11 10.85 20.44
CA SER A 115 32.12 11.19 19.42
C SER A 115 30.80 10.47 19.67
N GLY A 116 30.83 9.16 19.95
CA GLY A 116 29.62 8.39 20.25
C GLY A 116 28.83 8.94 21.44
N THR A 117 29.52 9.25 22.55
CA THR A 117 28.90 9.83 23.75
C THR A 117 28.42 11.26 23.54
N THR A 118 29.07 12.04 22.69
CA THR A 118 28.68 13.41 22.35
C THR A 118 27.46 13.43 21.41
N PHE A 119 27.48 12.63 20.35
CA PHE A 119 26.40 12.54 19.36
C PHE A 119 25.08 12.10 19.98
N VAL A 120 25.10 11.07 20.85
CA VAL A 120 23.90 10.61 21.56
C VAL A 120 23.57 11.44 22.80
N THR A 121 24.33 12.50 23.08
CA THR A 121 24.15 13.43 24.21
C THR A 121 24.28 12.80 25.60
N LEU A 122 25.01 11.68 25.71
CA LEU A 122 25.28 10.99 26.98
C LEU A 122 26.28 11.75 27.86
N GLY A 123 27.37 12.23 27.26
CA GLY A 123 28.31 13.18 27.88
C GLY A 123 28.89 12.76 29.25
N PHE A 124 29.47 11.56 29.37
CA PHE A 124 30.07 11.09 30.64
C PHE A 124 31.16 12.03 31.21
N GLY A 125 31.80 12.84 30.36
CA GLY A 125 32.76 13.87 30.78
C GLY A 125 34.15 13.34 31.16
N ASP A 126 34.40 12.05 30.95
CA ASP A 126 35.68 11.38 31.13
C ASP A 126 36.68 11.68 30.00
N VAL A 127 36.17 11.93 28.79
CA VAL A 127 36.96 12.32 27.61
C VAL A 127 36.46 13.66 27.08
N ILE A 128 37.27 14.72 27.25
CA ILE A 128 36.88 16.10 26.89
C ILE A 128 37.90 16.81 25.99
N PRO A 129 37.45 17.59 24.98
CA PRO A 129 38.35 18.38 24.15
C PRO A 129 38.88 19.61 24.91
N LEU A 130 40.20 19.77 24.89
CA LEU A 130 40.91 20.89 25.53
C LEU A 130 41.00 22.11 24.61
N PHE A 131 41.03 21.90 23.30
CA PHE A 131 41.14 22.96 22.30
C PHE A 131 39.78 23.57 21.93
N TRP A 132 39.73 24.89 21.69
CA TRP A 132 38.47 25.61 21.43
C TRP A 132 37.72 25.08 20.20
N LEU A 133 38.42 24.72 19.12
CA LEU A 133 37.81 24.17 17.91
C LEU A 133 37.21 22.79 18.18
N GLY A 134 37.88 21.97 19.01
CA GLY A 134 37.37 20.65 19.42
C GLY A 134 36.09 20.76 20.26
N ARG A 135 35.99 21.79 21.10
CA ARG A 135 34.76 22.11 21.86
C ARG A 135 33.62 22.56 20.96
N LEU A 136 33.90 23.43 19.98
CA LEU A 136 32.88 23.85 19.00
C LEU A 136 32.38 22.66 18.17
N LEU A 137 33.28 21.77 17.75
CA LEU A 137 32.90 20.54 17.05
C LEU A 137 32.02 19.64 17.92
N ALA A 138 32.32 19.50 19.21
CA ALA A 138 31.48 18.72 20.13
C ALA A 138 30.07 19.34 20.28
N VAL A 139 29.96 20.67 20.35
CA VAL A 139 28.66 21.37 20.38
C VAL A 139 27.90 21.15 19.08
N ALA A 140 28.56 21.28 17.93
CA ALA A 140 27.95 21.05 16.63
C ALA A 140 27.50 19.59 16.46
N GLU A 141 28.32 18.64 16.91
CA GLU A 141 28.02 17.20 16.89
C GLU A 141 26.80 16.88 17.75
N ALA A 142 26.74 17.38 18.99
CA ALA A 142 25.58 17.22 19.86
C ALA A 142 24.31 17.86 19.25
N GLY A 143 24.43 19.05 18.65
CA GLY A 143 23.33 19.71 17.95
C GLY A 143 22.82 18.91 16.75
N ILE A 144 23.72 18.31 15.96
CA ILE A 144 23.37 17.42 14.84
C ILE A 144 22.73 16.13 15.34
N GLY A 145 23.25 15.53 16.41
CA GLY A 145 22.65 14.34 17.02
C GLY A 145 21.23 14.60 17.53
N PHE A 146 21.01 15.76 18.16
CA PHE A 146 19.67 16.17 18.58
C PHE A 146 18.73 16.42 17.39
N LEU A 147 19.19 17.12 16.36
CA LEU A 147 18.42 17.33 15.12
C LEU A 147 18.07 15.99 14.45
N PHE A 148 19.02 15.05 14.43
CA PHE A 148 18.82 13.72 13.89
C PHE A 148 17.72 12.96 14.65
N LEU A 149 17.74 13.00 15.99
CA LEU A 149 16.68 12.41 16.82
C LEU A 149 15.32 13.08 16.55
N ALA A 150 15.28 14.42 16.48
CA ALA A 150 14.05 15.16 16.18
C ALA A 150 13.46 14.76 14.81
N LEU A 151 14.32 14.60 13.79
CA LEU A 151 13.90 14.12 12.47
C LEU A 151 13.34 12.71 12.51
N ILE A 152 13.95 11.78 13.26
CA ILE A 152 13.43 10.41 13.43
C ILE A 152 12.02 10.44 14.03
N ILE A 153 11.85 11.21 15.10
CA ILE A 153 10.56 11.33 15.80
C ILE A 153 9.50 11.92 14.86
N GLY A 154 9.85 12.87 14.00
CA GLY A 154 8.94 13.44 13.02
C GLY A 154 8.64 12.52 11.82
N TYR A 155 9.62 11.74 11.38
CA TYR A 155 9.54 10.98 10.13
C TYR A 155 8.85 9.63 10.28
N VAL A 156 9.13 8.89 11.36
CA VAL A 156 8.55 7.56 11.58
C VAL A 156 7.02 7.58 11.57
N PRO A 157 6.32 8.52 12.25
CA PRO A 157 4.86 8.62 12.19
C PRO A 157 4.32 8.88 10.79
N ILE A 158 5.03 9.66 9.96
CA ILE A 158 4.61 9.97 8.58
C ILE A 158 4.61 8.70 7.73
N ILE A 159 5.66 7.87 7.84
CA ILE A 159 5.72 6.57 7.16
C ILE A 159 4.56 5.68 7.61
N TYR A 160 4.31 5.56 8.92
CA TYR A 160 3.22 4.72 9.42
C TYR A 160 1.84 5.22 8.98
N GLN A 161 1.63 6.54 8.91
CA GLN A 161 0.39 7.11 8.40
C GLN A 161 0.21 6.81 6.91
N ALA A 162 1.26 6.93 6.09
CA ALA A 162 1.21 6.60 4.67
C ALA A 162 0.93 5.09 4.46
N PHE A 163 1.59 4.24 5.24
CA PHE A 163 1.31 2.79 5.24
C PHE A 163 -0.13 2.49 5.63
N SER A 164 -0.62 3.08 6.72
CA SER A 164 -2.00 2.88 7.20
C SER A 164 -3.04 3.29 6.16
N ARG A 165 -2.89 4.48 5.54
CA ARG A 165 -3.77 4.96 4.46
C ARG A 165 -3.82 3.98 3.28
N ARG A 166 -2.68 3.42 2.88
CA ARG A 166 -2.61 2.42 1.81
C ARG A 166 -3.40 1.15 2.16
N GLU A 167 -3.24 0.66 3.39
CA GLU A 167 -3.80 -0.63 3.84
C GLU A 167 -5.30 -0.60 4.11
N VAL A 168 -5.89 0.56 4.44
CA VAL A 168 -7.35 0.68 4.63
C VAL A 168 -8.10 0.22 3.38
N GLU A 169 -7.76 0.76 2.20
CA GLU A 169 -8.44 0.40 0.95
C GLU A 169 -8.16 -1.05 0.50
N ILE A 170 -6.95 -1.55 0.78
CA ILE A 170 -6.60 -2.96 0.50
C ILE A 170 -7.46 -3.89 1.35
N SER A 171 -7.64 -3.57 2.63
CA SER A 171 -8.48 -4.38 3.54
C SER A 171 -9.94 -4.38 3.08
N LEU A 172 -10.46 -3.23 2.62
CA LEU A 172 -11.81 -3.14 2.05
C LEU A 172 -11.96 -3.90 0.71
N LEU A 173 -10.86 -4.15 0.00
CA LEU A 173 -10.88 -4.91 -1.24
C LEU A 173 -11.26 -6.38 -1.00
N ASP A 174 -11.07 -6.92 0.21
CA ASP A 174 -11.34 -8.33 0.52
C ASP A 174 -12.78 -8.75 0.20
N ALA A 175 -13.72 -8.06 0.85
CA ALA A 175 -15.14 -8.32 0.70
C ALA A 175 -15.65 -7.99 -0.72
N ARG A 176 -14.87 -7.22 -1.47
CA ARG A 176 -15.24 -6.68 -2.78
C ARG A 176 -14.72 -7.50 -3.94
N ALA A 177 -13.52 -8.06 -3.84
CA ALA A 177 -12.81 -8.76 -4.93
C ALA A 177 -12.31 -10.16 -4.54
N GLY A 178 -12.54 -10.59 -3.29
CA GLY A 178 -12.11 -11.87 -2.75
C GLY A 178 -10.66 -11.92 -2.26
N SER A 179 -10.27 -13.06 -1.72
CA SER A 179 -8.91 -13.36 -1.23
C SER A 179 -8.33 -14.64 -1.85
N PRO A 180 -7.41 -14.55 -2.84
CA PRO A 180 -6.78 -13.33 -3.37
C PRO A 180 -7.73 -12.48 -4.23
N PRO A 181 -7.48 -11.17 -4.38
CA PRO A 181 -8.37 -10.29 -5.14
C PRO A 181 -8.37 -10.65 -6.63
N SER A 182 -9.54 -10.61 -7.27
CA SER A 182 -9.72 -10.91 -8.70
C SER A 182 -10.59 -9.84 -9.36
N ALA A 183 -10.23 -9.45 -10.58
CA ALA A 183 -11.03 -8.51 -11.38
C ALA A 183 -12.41 -9.09 -11.71
N THR A 184 -12.48 -10.39 -12.01
CA THR A 184 -13.73 -11.10 -12.29
C THR A 184 -14.65 -11.07 -11.07
N GLU A 185 -14.12 -11.37 -9.89
CA GLU A 185 -14.91 -11.38 -8.66
C GLU A 185 -15.38 -9.97 -8.27
N LEU A 186 -14.50 -8.97 -8.44
CA LEU A 186 -14.83 -7.56 -8.21
C LEU A 186 -16.04 -7.13 -9.04
N LEU A 187 -16.00 -7.40 -10.35
CA LEU A 187 -17.09 -7.09 -11.27
C LEU A 187 -18.35 -7.89 -10.93
N ARG A 188 -18.21 -9.19 -10.65
CA ARG A 188 -19.34 -10.07 -10.32
C ARG A 188 -20.09 -9.61 -9.06
N ARG A 189 -19.37 -9.22 -8.01
CA ARG A 189 -19.96 -8.76 -6.75
C ARG A 189 -20.62 -7.39 -6.89
N HIS A 190 -19.98 -6.43 -7.55
CA HIS A 190 -20.53 -5.07 -7.70
C HIS A 190 -21.68 -5.01 -8.70
N TYR A 191 -21.62 -5.75 -9.80
CA TYR A 191 -22.65 -5.67 -10.84
C TYR A 191 -23.89 -6.51 -10.53
N ARG A 192 -23.91 -7.28 -9.44
CA ARG A 192 -25.05 -8.15 -9.08
C ARG A 192 -26.39 -7.40 -8.96
N ASN A 193 -26.35 -6.13 -8.57
CA ASN A 193 -27.53 -5.26 -8.47
C ASN A 193 -27.76 -4.39 -9.71
N GLN A 194 -26.98 -4.58 -10.78
CA GLN A 194 -26.99 -3.82 -12.04
C GLN A 194 -26.74 -2.30 -11.88
N GLN A 195 -26.09 -1.89 -10.79
CA GLN A 195 -25.77 -0.48 -10.53
C GLN A 195 -24.37 -0.15 -11.06
N VAL A 196 -24.29 0.25 -12.32
CA VAL A 196 -23.03 0.64 -12.97
C VAL A 196 -22.41 1.86 -12.29
N GLU A 197 -23.24 2.81 -11.86
CA GLU A 197 -22.80 4.07 -11.27
C GLU A 197 -22.02 3.85 -9.98
N GLU A 198 -22.43 2.87 -9.15
CA GLU A 198 -21.73 2.52 -7.92
C GLU A 198 -20.35 1.92 -8.21
N LEU A 199 -20.26 1.02 -9.18
CA LEU A 199 -19.00 0.43 -9.63
C LEU A 199 -18.05 1.49 -10.23
N VAL A 200 -18.58 2.43 -11.02
CA VAL A 200 -17.76 3.52 -11.57
C VAL A 200 -17.27 4.45 -10.46
N ARG A 201 -18.12 4.80 -9.49
CA ARG A 201 -17.70 5.59 -8.31
C ARG A 201 -16.60 4.88 -7.53
N TYR A 202 -16.74 3.57 -7.32
CA TYR A 202 -15.73 2.75 -6.67
C TYR A 202 -14.39 2.76 -7.42
N LEU A 203 -14.40 2.66 -8.76
CA LEU A 203 -13.19 2.78 -9.57
C LEU A 203 -12.54 4.18 -9.50
N CYS A 204 -13.34 5.25 -9.36
CA CYS A 204 -12.82 6.60 -9.12
C CYS A 204 -12.12 6.71 -7.75
N GLU A 205 -12.59 6.02 -6.71
CA GLU A 205 -11.89 5.94 -5.42
C GLU A 205 -10.52 5.28 -5.59
N TRP A 206 -10.44 4.22 -6.39
CA TRP A 206 -9.17 3.56 -6.74
C TRP A 206 -8.26 4.41 -7.63
N GLU A 207 -8.81 5.30 -8.46
CA GLU A 207 -8.00 6.29 -9.19
C GLU A 207 -7.22 7.17 -8.21
N ARG A 208 -7.90 7.67 -7.18
CA ARG A 208 -7.28 8.45 -6.12
C ARG A 208 -6.29 7.61 -5.33
N TRP A 209 -6.64 6.38 -4.94
CA TRP A 209 -5.72 5.49 -4.25
C TRP A 209 -4.45 5.21 -5.06
N CYS A 210 -4.55 5.01 -6.38
CA CYS A 210 -3.39 4.81 -7.24
C CYS A 210 -2.48 6.05 -7.30
N ALA A 211 -3.05 7.25 -7.29
CA ALA A 211 -2.29 8.50 -7.22
C ALA A 211 -1.57 8.64 -5.87
N GLU A 212 -2.26 8.35 -4.76
CA GLU A 212 -1.69 8.36 -3.41
C GLU A 212 -0.61 7.27 -3.24
N LEU A 213 -0.80 6.09 -3.82
CA LEU A 213 0.19 5.01 -3.86
C LEU A 213 1.46 5.48 -4.60
N LEU A 214 1.31 6.04 -5.80
CA LEU A 214 2.43 6.54 -6.58
C LEU A 214 3.18 7.64 -5.84
N GLU A 215 2.48 8.65 -5.32
CA GLU A 215 3.08 9.74 -4.56
C GLU A 215 3.85 9.23 -3.34
N SER A 216 3.19 8.42 -2.50
CA SER A 216 3.79 7.92 -1.26
C SER A 216 5.01 7.02 -1.51
N HIS A 217 5.01 6.20 -2.56
CA HIS A 217 6.11 5.28 -2.85
C HIS A 217 7.27 5.96 -3.61
N LEU A 218 7.01 7.08 -4.29
CA LEU A 218 8.07 7.96 -4.80
C LEU A 218 8.71 8.79 -3.69
N SER A 219 7.90 9.31 -2.76
CA SER A 219 8.35 10.09 -1.61
C SER A 219 9.09 9.20 -0.59
N TYR A 220 8.56 8.00 -0.32
CA TYR A 220 9.09 7.06 0.68
C TYR A 220 9.26 5.65 0.08
N PRO A 221 10.33 5.40 -0.70
CA PRO A 221 10.55 4.10 -1.35
C PRO A 221 10.54 2.90 -0.40
N VAL A 222 10.91 3.10 0.87
CA VAL A 222 10.87 2.05 1.89
C VAL A 222 9.49 1.39 2.04
N LEU A 223 8.40 2.13 1.78
CA LEU A 223 7.02 1.62 1.86
C LEU A 223 6.73 0.43 0.93
N THR A 224 7.49 0.30 -0.16
CA THR A 224 7.33 -0.80 -1.11
C THR A 224 7.65 -2.15 -0.47
N TYR A 225 8.55 -2.14 0.52
CA TYR A 225 8.94 -3.33 1.27
C TYR A 225 8.02 -3.65 2.44
N TYR A 226 7.13 -2.74 2.82
CA TYR A 226 6.12 -3.02 3.84
C TYR A 226 5.06 -3.94 3.24
N ARG A 227 4.99 -5.17 3.76
CA ARG A 227 3.97 -6.15 3.38
C ARG A 227 2.60 -5.75 3.93
N SER A 228 1.56 -6.06 3.17
CA SER A 228 0.19 -5.89 3.63
C SER A 228 -0.11 -6.85 4.77
N GLN A 229 -1.04 -6.47 5.65
CA GLN A 229 -1.27 -7.20 6.91
C GLN A 229 -1.96 -8.56 6.71
N HIS A 230 -2.66 -8.75 5.59
CA HIS A 230 -3.41 -9.97 5.29
C HIS A 230 -2.64 -10.88 4.33
N GLU A 231 -2.55 -12.18 4.64
CA GLU A 231 -1.67 -13.15 3.96
C GLU A 231 -1.97 -13.32 2.45
N ARG A 232 -3.24 -13.11 2.05
CA ARG A 232 -3.69 -13.25 0.65
C ARG A 232 -3.85 -11.93 -0.08
N GLN A 233 -3.47 -10.81 0.54
CA GLN A 233 -3.56 -9.48 -0.04
C GLN A 233 -2.19 -8.84 -0.16
N SER A 234 -2.05 -8.01 -1.19
CA SER A 234 -0.90 -7.11 -1.28
C SER A 234 -1.29 -5.87 -2.04
N TRP A 235 -0.61 -4.75 -1.75
CA TRP A 235 -0.77 -3.52 -2.51
C TRP A 235 -0.55 -3.73 -4.02
N LEU A 236 0.38 -4.61 -4.41
CA LEU A 236 0.64 -4.93 -5.81
C LEU A 236 -0.50 -5.77 -6.41
N ALA A 237 -1.08 -6.68 -5.64
CA ALA A 237 -2.26 -7.43 -6.06
C ALA A 237 -3.50 -6.53 -6.20
N ALA A 238 -3.69 -5.58 -5.30
CA ALA A 238 -4.74 -4.58 -5.40
C ALA A 238 -4.57 -3.72 -6.66
N LEU A 239 -3.39 -3.13 -6.86
CA LEU A 239 -3.06 -2.35 -8.07
C LEU A 239 -3.29 -3.16 -9.35
N THR A 240 -2.88 -4.42 -9.35
CA THR A 240 -3.07 -5.34 -10.48
C THR A 240 -4.56 -5.62 -10.74
N THR A 241 -5.34 -5.84 -9.69
CA THR A 241 -6.80 -6.09 -9.80
C THR A 241 -7.52 -4.88 -10.40
N ILE A 242 -7.12 -3.66 -10.02
CA ILE A 242 -7.68 -2.43 -10.59
C ILE A 242 -7.27 -2.22 -12.05
N LEU A 243 -6.01 -2.53 -12.40
CA LEU A 243 -5.54 -2.54 -13.79
C LEU A 243 -6.32 -3.53 -14.66
N ASP A 244 -6.46 -4.77 -14.17
CA ASP A 244 -7.20 -5.83 -14.84
C ASP A 244 -8.68 -5.43 -15.02
N THR A 245 -9.33 -4.93 -13.97
CA THR A 245 -10.72 -4.44 -14.02
C THR A 245 -10.89 -3.30 -15.02
N SER A 246 -10.02 -2.28 -14.94
CA SER A 246 -10.09 -1.13 -15.84
C SER A 246 -9.82 -1.53 -17.29
N SER A 247 -8.97 -2.54 -17.52
CA SER A 247 -8.69 -3.06 -18.86
C SER A 247 -9.93 -3.73 -19.48
N LEU A 248 -10.75 -4.45 -18.70
CA LEU A 248 -12.03 -4.99 -19.16
C LEU A 248 -13.02 -3.88 -19.53
N PHE A 249 -13.08 -2.79 -18.75
CA PHE A 249 -13.88 -1.62 -19.10
C PHE A 249 -13.42 -0.92 -20.39
N ILE A 250 -12.11 -0.94 -20.68
CA ILE A 250 -11.56 -0.39 -21.94
C ILE A 250 -11.88 -1.30 -23.13
N VAL A 251 -11.89 -2.63 -22.96
CA VAL A 251 -12.42 -3.57 -23.97
C VAL A 251 -13.90 -3.28 -24.22
N GLY A 252 -14.64 -3.00 -23.16
CA GLY A 252 -16.01 -2.50 -23.20
C GLY A 252 -17.05 -3.60 -23.02
N PHE A 253 -18.10 -3.25 -22.29
CA PHE A 253 -19.29 -4.08 -22.12
C PHE A 253 -20.45 -3.58 -23.00
N GLU A 254 -21.38 -4.46 -23.32
CA GLU A 254 -22.64 -4.14 -23.99
C GLU A 254 -23.54 -3.31 -23.06
N GLY A 255 -24.18 -2.26 -23.59
CA GLY A 255 -25.09 -1.41 -22.82
C GLY A 255 -24.45 -0.53 -21.73
N ILE A 256 -23.13 -0.63 -21.50
CA ILE A 256 -22.43 0.11 -20.45
C ILE A 256 -21.45 1.11 -21.07
N THR A 257 -21.55 2.37 -20.63
CA THR A 257 -20.62 3.44 -21.01
C THR A 257 -20.01 4.10 -19.78
N ALA A 258 -18.72 3.84 -19.55
CA ALA A 258 -17.95 4.40 -18.43
C ALA A 258 -16.62 4.99 -18.92
N PRO A 259 -16.64 6.09 -19.69
CA PRO A 259 -15.42 6.65 -20.30
C PRO A 259 -14.40 7.14 -19.28
N THR A 260 -14.81 7.43 -18.05
CA THR A 260 -13.96 7.91 -16.95
C THR A 260 -12.98 6.85 -16.45
N VAL A 261 -13.32 5.56 -16.53
CA VAL A 261 -12.47 4.43 -16.06
C VAL A 261 -11.11 4.38 -16.78
N ARG A 262 -10.99 4.98 -17.96
CA ARG A 262 -9.70 5.11 -18.66
C ARG A 262 -8.68 5.93 -17.86
N PHE A 263 -9.12 6.87 -17.02
CA PHE A 263 -8.24 7.68 -16.18
C PHE A 263 -7.72 6.87 -15.00
N THR A 264 -8.57 6.04 -14.38
CA THR A 264 -8.17 5.01 -13.41
C THR A 264 -7.09 4.09 -13.99
N PHE A 265 -7.29 3.57 -15.20
CA PHE A 265 -6.27 2.76 -15.88
C PHE A 265 -4.97 3.55 -16.11
N ALA A 266 -5.07 4.79 -16.56
CA ALA A 266 -3.91 5.62 -16.86
C ALA A 266 -3.04 5.85 -15.62
N ILE A 267 -3.63 6.23 -14.48
CA ILE A 267 -2.88 6.45 -13.24
C ILE A 267 -2.37 5.14 -12.63
N ALA A 268 -3.15 4.06 -12.66
CA ALA A 268 -2.71 2.75 -12.16
C ALA A 268 -1.53 2.21 -12.96
N ARG A 269 -1.56 2.39 -14.30
CA ARG A 269 -0.44 2.03 -15.17
C ARG A 269 0.78 2.90 -14.88
N HIS A 270 0.57 4.22 -14.73
CA HIS A 270 1.64 5.15 -14.36
C HIS A 270 2.31 4.68 -13.06
N ALA A 271 1.53 4.32 -12.04
CA ALA A 271 2.03 3.78 -10.79
C ALA A 271 2.91 2.53 -11.00
N ALA A 272 2.42 1.54 -11.76
CA ALA A 272 3.19 0.33 -12.02
C ALA A 272 4.51 0.59 -12.78
N VAL A 273 4.49 1.48 -13.78
CA VAL A 273 5.65 1.81 -14.62
C VAL A 273 6.70 2.59 -13.82
N ASP A 274 6.29 3.65 -13.14
CA ASP A 274 7.23 4.52 -12.43
C ASP A 274 7.87 3.80 -11.24
N LEU A 275 7.11 3.00 -10.51
CA LEU A 275 7.67 2.17 -9.45
C LEU A 275 8.70 1.18 -10.00
N ALA A 276 8.43 0.53 -11.12
CA ALA A 276 9.41 -0.35 -11.77
C ALA A 276 10.70 0.41 -12.15
N GLN A 277 10.58 1.65 -12.65
CA GLN A 277 11.73 2.49 -13.00
C GLN A 277 12.53 2.93 -11.76
N VAL A 278 11.87 3.29 -10.66
CA VAL A 278 12.50 3.70 -9.40
C VAL A 278 13.38 2.57 -8.85
N TYR A 279 12.89 1.33 -8.90
CA TYR A 279 13.65 0.15 -8.48
C TYR A 279 14.67 -0.33 -9.50
N GLY A 280 14.67 0.24 -10.71
CA GLY A 280 15.55 -0.17 -11.80
C GLY A 280 15.29 -1.60 -12.25
N VAL A 281 14.05 -2.08 -12.14
CA VAL A 281 13.65 -3.42 -12.55
C VAL A 281 13.17 -3.38 -14.01
N PRO A 282 13.83 -4.09 -14.93
CA PRO A 282 13.40 -4.10 -16.33
C PRO A 282 12.07 -4.84 -16.48
N PRO A 283 11.22 -4.45 -17.45
CA PRO A 283 9.95 -5.14 -17.70
C PRO A 283 10.19 -6.62 -17.99
N LEU A 284 9.42 -7.48 -17.32
CA LEU A 284 9.56 -8.92 -17.38
C LEU A 284 8.35 -9.53 -18.09
N ASN A 285 8.57 -10.15 -19.24
CA ASN A 285 7.54 -10.97 -19.88
C ASN A 285 7.51 -12.35 -19.22
N PRO A 286 6.47 -12.70 -18.44
CA PRO A 286 6.44 -13.97 -17.74
C PRO A 286 6.35 -15.15 -18.73
N LYS A 287 6.96 -16.28 -18.37
CA LYS A 287 6.89 -17.52 -19.16
C LYS A 287 5.47 -18.10 -19.23
N ARG A 288 4.64 -17.80 -18.22
CA ARG A 288 3.23 -18.22 -18.16
C ARG A 288 2.34 -16.99 -18.29
N ASN A 289 1.37 -17.08 -19.19
CA ASN A 289 0.34 -16.07 -19.35
C ASN A 289 -0.59 -16.09 -18.11
N ARG A 290 -0.82 -14.94 -17.47
CA ARG A 290 -1.72 -14.81 -16.30
C ARG A 290 -3.18 -15.14 -16.59
N LEU A 291 -3.59 -15.01 -17.85
CA LEU A 291 -4.95 -15.32 -18.32
C LEU A 291 -4.81 -16.16 -19.59
N SER A 292 -4.88 -17.49 -19.43
CA SER A 292 -4.88 -18.41 -20.55
C SER A 292 -6.18 -18.27 -21.37
N PRO A 293 -6.22 -18.77 -22.63
CA PRO A 293 -7.48 -18.75 -23.40
C PRO A 293 -8.62 -19.51 -22.70
N ALA A 294 -8.31 -20.60 -21.99
CA ALA A 294 -9.28 -21.35 -21.19
C ALA A 294 -9.81 -20.52 -20.02
N ASP A 295 -8.91 -19.82 -19.30
CA ASP A 295 -9.33 -18.91 -18.24
C ASP A 295 -10.13 -17.75 -18.82
N PHE A 296 -9.77 -17.19 -19.97
CA PHE A 296 -10.54 -16.10 -20.59
C PHE A 296 -12.00 -16.51 -20.83
N GLU A 297 -12.24 -17.70 -21.35
CA GLU A 297 -13.59 -18.23 -21.56
C GLU A 297 -14.35 -18.43 -20.25
N GLN A 298 -13.68 -18.95 -19.21
CA GLN A 298 -14.29 -19.11 -17.90
C GLN A 298 -14.65 -17.75 -17.26
N MET A 299 -13.81 -16.72 -17.44
CA MET A 299 -14.06 -15.37 -16.95
C MET A 299 -15.27 -14.79 -17.67
N ARG A 300 -15.30 -14.92 -19.00
CA ARG A 300 -16.39 -14.45 -19.84
C ARG A 300 -17.72 -15.10 -19.43
N ALA A 301 -17.72 -16.41 -19.19
CA ALA A 301 -18.88 -17.13 -18.68
C ALA A 301 -19.33 -16.58 -17.31
N ALA A 302 -18.43 -16.44 -16.35
CA ALA A 302 -18.74 -15.92 -15.02
C ALA A 302 -19.28 -14.48 -15.02
N LEU A 303 -18.79 -13.62 -15.90
CA LEU A 303 -19.32 -12.26 -16.08
C LEU A 303 -20.70 -12.27 -16.75
N SER A 304 -20.91 -13.17 -17.71
CA SER A 304 -22.21 -13.30 -18.38
C SER A 304 -23.35 -13.73 -17.45
N GLU A 305 -23.04 -14.52 -16.41
CA GLU A 305 -24.03 -14.95 -15.39
C GLU A 305 -24.65 -13.77 -14.62
N VAL A 306 -23.91 -12.67 -14.46
CA VAL A 306 -24.41 -11.44 -13.83
C VAL A 306 -24.90 -10.40 -14.83
N GLY A 307 -24.89 -10.72 -16.14
CA GLY A 307 -25.35 -9.83 -17.20
C GLY A 307 -24.27 -8.93 -17.81
N LEU A 308 -22.98 -9.11 -17.47
CA LEU A 308 -21.88 -8.39 -18.11
C LEU A 308 -21.40 -9.12 -19.37
N GLN A 309 -21.75 -8.58 -20.54
CA GLN A 309 -21.32 -9.12 -21.84
C GLN A 309 -20.29 -8.22 -22.51
N LEU A 310 -19.19 -8.79 -23.01
CA LEU A 310 -18.12 -8.04 -23.69
C LEU A 310 -18.52 -7.70 -25.12
N ARG A 311 -18.37 -6.43 -25.52
CA ARG A 311 -18.85 -5.90 -26.82
C ARG A 311 -18.19 -6.54 -28.05
N LEU A 312 -16.92 -6.92 -27.94
CA LEU A 312 -16.10 -7.35 -29.07
C LEU A 312 -16.19 -8.84 -29.37
N GLY A 313 -17.06 -9.60 -28.69
CA GLY A 313 -17.29 -11.02 -28.96
C GLY A 313 -15.99 -11.84 -29.07
N ALA A 314 -15.65 -12.27 -30.29
CA ALA A 314 -14.43 -13.04 -30.60
C ALA A 314 -13.12 -12.23 -30.53
N ASP A 315 -13.17 -10.92 -30.82
CA ASP A 315 -11.97 -10.05 -30.81
C ASP A 315 -11.64 -9.52 -29.41
N ALA A 316 -12.52 -9.73 -28.43
CA ALA A 316 -12.38 -9.23 -27.07
C ALA A 316 -11.09 -9.76 -26.39
N GLU A 317 -10.74 -11.03 -26.58
CA GLU A 317 -9.53 -11.62 -26.01
C GLU A 317 -8.26 -10.93 -26.56
N GLN A 318 -8.21 -10.75 -27.88
CA GLN A 318 -7.08 -10.13 -28.55
C GLN A 318 -6.93 -8.66 -28.12
N ARG A 319 -8.04 -7.92 -28.02
CA ARG A 319 -8.01 -6.54 -27.54
C ARG A 319 -7.56 -6.44 -26.08
N LEU A 320 -8.05 -7.33 -25.22
CA LEU A 320 -7.63 -7.40 -23.82
C LEU A 320 -6.12 -7.69 -23.72
N ARG A 321 -5.61 -8.61 -24.54
CA ARG A 321 -4.19 -8.96 -24.62
C ARG A 321 -3.31 -7.77 -25.01
N GLU A 322 -3.76 -6.93 -25.95
CA GLU A 322 -3.05 -5.70 -26.33
C GLU A 322 -2.94 -4.71 -25.17
N ILE A 323 -4.05 -4.49 -24.45
CA ILE A 323 -4.07 -3.59 -23.28
C ILE A 323 -3.16 -4.13 -22.17
N ARG A 324 -3.21 -5.45 -21.92
CA ARG A 324 -2.38 -6.14 -20.91
C ARG A 324 -0.88 -5.97 -21.16
N ARG A 325 -0.43 -5.95 -22.41
CA ARG A 325 0.98 -5.66 -22.76
C ARG A 325 1.47 -4.29 -22.27
N MET A 326 0.56 -3.36 -21.99
CA MET A 326 0.93 -2.02 -21.53
C MET A 326 1.32 -1.94 -20.05
N TYR A 327 0.94 -2.93 -19.23
CA TYR A 327 1.16 -2.91 -17.78
C TYR A 327 1.69 -4.23 -17.20
N GLU A 328 1.33 -5.39 -17.76
CA GLU A 328 1.72 -6.70 -17.22
C GLU A 328 3.24 -6.87 -17.06
N PRO A 329 4.09 -6.45 -18.01
CA PRO A 329 5.53 -6.62 -17.85
C PRO A 329 6.11 -5.90 -16.62
N PHE A 330 5.52 -4.75 -16.25
CA PHE A 330 5.97 -3.95 -15.11
C PHE A 330 5.51 -4.55 -13.78
N ILE A 331 4.25 -4.98 -13.67
CA ILE A 331 3.77 -5.65 -12.46
C ILE A 331 4.47 -7.00 -12.23
N ASN A 332 4.83 -7.74 -13.29
CA ASN A 332 5.60 -8.98 -13.17
C ASN A 332 7.03 -8.72 -12.70
N ALA A 333 7.67 -7.67 -13.21
CA ALA A 333 9.00 -7.27 -12.74
C ALA A 333 8.99 -6.87 -11.26
N LEU A 334 7.98 -6.10 -10.83
CA LEU A 334 7.79 -5.74 -9.42
C LEU A 334 7.50 -6.97 -8.56
N ALA A 335 6.65 -7.89 -9.03
CA ALA A 335 6.30 -9.11 -8.31
C ALA A 335 7.51 -10.02 -8.10
N ASP A 336 8.33 -10.24 -9.13
CA ASP A 336 9.57 -11.03 -9.00
C ASP A 336 10.59 -10.32 -8.13
N HIS A 337 10.78 -9.01 -8.29
CA HIS A 337 11.71 -8.24 -7.48
C HIS A 337 11.37 -8.31 -6.00
N LEU A 338 10.09 -8.08 -5.67
CA LEU A 338 9.59 -8.00 -4.31
C LEU A 338 9.22 -9.36 -3.71
N LEU A 339 9.18 -10.43 -4.51
CA LEU A 339 8.67 -11.75 -4.12
C LEU A 339 7.20 -11.70 -3.66
N LEU A 340 6.36 -11.00 -4.43
CA LEU A 340 4.92 -10.90 -4.24
C LEU A 340 4.19 -11.81 -5.23
N ASN A 341 3.06 -12.39 -4.82
CA ASN A 341 2.21 -13.14 -5.73
C ASN A 341 1.27 -12.17 -6.46
N LEU A 342 1.14 -12.33 -7.77
CA LEU A 342 0.15 -11.61 -8.54
C LEU A 342 -1.21 -12.31 -8.45
N PRO A 343 -2.32 -11.55 -8.45
CA PRO A 343 -3.65 -12.11 -8.37
C PRO A 343 -3.98 -12.90 -9.63
N PRO A 344 -4.79 -13.97 -9.52
CA PRO A 344 -5.35 -14.62 -10.70
C PRO A 344 -6.51 -13.79 -11.27
N TRP A 345 -6.82 -14.01 -12.56
CA TRP A 345 -8.04 -13.45 -13.14
C TRP A 345 -9.30 -14.18 -12.65
N ILE A 346 -9.18 -15.48 -12.37
CA ILE A 346 -10.28 -16.33 -11.87
C ILE A 346 -9.77 -17.18 -10.73
N ILE A 347 -10.62 -17.38 -9.72
CA ILE A 347 -10.36 -18.31 -8.63
C ILE A 347 -10.93 -19.67 -9.01
N ALA A 348 -10.07 -20.68 -9.14
CA ALA A 348 -10.44 -22.02 -9.63
C ALA A 348 -11.38 -22.80 -8.69
N SER A 349 -11.39 -22.46 -7.39
CA SER A 349 -12.25 -23.06 -6.37
C SER A 349 -12.79 -21.94 -5.48
N ARG A 350 -14.07 -22.00 -5.08
CA ARG A 350 -14.68 -21.04 -4.15
C ARG A 350 -13.89 -21.03 -2.82
N THR A 351 -12.96 -20.10 -2.69
CA THR A 351 -12.21 -19.88 -1.45
C THR A 351 -13.03 -18.98 -0.56
N VAL A 352 -13.17 -19.36 0.71
CA VAL A 352 -13.73 -18.48 1.75
C VAL A 352 -12.82 -17.25 1.87
N ASP A 353 -13.41 -16.06 1.85
CA ASP A 353 -12.67 -14.80 1.95
C ASP A 353 -12.03 -14.68 3.35
N ASP A 354 -10.97 -13.87 3.49
CA ASP A 354 -10.27 -13.71 4.77
C ASP A 354 -11.25 -13.17 5.85
N TRP A 355 -12.12 -12.22 5.51
CA TRP A 355 -13.12 -11.64 6.42
C TRP A 355 -14.17 -12.64 6.92
N GLN A 356 -14.40 -13.73 6.18
CA GLN A 356 -15.34 -14.79 6.55
C GLN A 356 -14.72 -15.84 7.48
N THR A 357 -13.42 -15.71 7.77
CA THR A 357 -12.70 -16.65 8.63
C THR A 357 -12.21 -16.00 9.92
N SER A 358 -12.15 -16.79 10.99
CA SER A 358 -11.61 -16.40 12.29
C SER A 358 -10.79 -17.53 12.89
N ALA A 359 -9.74 -17.17 13.63
CA ALA A 359 -8.98 -18.14 14.44
C ALA A 359 -9.87 -18.91 15.43
N TRP A 360 -11.06 -18.39 15.75
CA TRP A 360 -12.03 -18.94 16.69
C TRP A 360 -13.20 -19.67 16.01
N ASP A 361 -13.16 -19.87 14.68
CA ASP A 361 -14.25 -20.55 13.94
C ASP A 361 -14.50 -21.97 14.48
N HIS A 362 -13.45 -22.63 14.97
CA HIS A 362 -13.55 -23.96 15.59
C HIS A 362 -14.26 -23.97 16.96
N LEU A 363 -14.51 -22.79 17.55
CA LEU A 363 -15.17 -22.60 18.84
C LEU A 363 -16.58 -22.00 18.72
N GLY A 364 -16.93 -21.45 17.57
CA GLY A 364 -18.24 -20.85 17.30
C GLY A 364 -19.15 -21.76 16.47
N ALA A 365 -20.45 -21.80 16.79
CA ALA A 365 -21.46 -22.49 15.98
C ALA A 365 -21.91 -21.67 14.74
N TRP A 366 -20.98 -20.95 14.11
CA TRP A 366 -21.22 -20.16 12.91
C TRP A 366 -20.67 -20.93 11.71
N SER A 367 -21.53 -21.53 10.89
CA SER A 367 -21.07 -22.19 9.67
C SER A 367 -20.73 -21.13 8.61
N PRO A 368 -19.71 -21.36 7.76
CA PRO A 368 -19.45 -20.51 6.58
C PRO A 368 -20.71 -20.31 5.71
N GLU A 369 -21.59 -21.32 5.68
CA GLU A 369 -22.90 -21.26 5.02
C GLU A 369 -23.85 -20.22 5.63
N LYS A 370 -23.86 -20.03 6.95
CA LYS A 370 -24.64 -18.97 7.62
C LYS A 370 -24.06 -17.57 7.39
N LEU A 371 -22.74 -17.46 7.26
CA LEU A 371 -22.09 -16.20 6.89
C LEU A 371 -22.42 -15.84 5.44
N ASP A 372 -22.34 -16.81 4.52
CA ASP A 372 -22.84 -16.67 3.16
C ASP A 372 -24.32 -16.29 3.14
N GLU A 373 -25.15 -16.91 4.00
CA GLU A 373 -26.55 -16.55 4.20
C GLU A 373 -26.69 -15.10 4.66
N ILE A 374 -25.93 -14.60 5.64
CA ILE A 374 -25.98 -13.19 6.09
C ILE A 374 -25.52 -12.21 5.00
N THR A 375 -24.46 -12.56 4.27
CA THR A 375 -23.99 -11.77 3.11
C THR A 375 -25.01 -11.78 1.97
N HIS A 376 -25.76 -12.88 1.85
CA HIS A 376 -26.90 -13.06 0.97
C HIS A 376 -28.25 -12.71 1.62
N ILE A 377 -28.38 -12.25 2.87
CA ILE A 377 -29.70 -12.07 3.52
C ILE A 377 -30.39 -10.79 3.04
N ILE A 378 -29.69 -9.95 2.27
CA ILE A 378 -30.30 -8.91 1.43
C ILE A 378 -31.00 -9.52 0.19
N ILE A 379 -30.77 -10.80 -0.15
CA ILE A 379 -31.12 -11.39 -1.45
C ILE A 379 -32.54 -11.94 -1.54
N ASP A 380 -33.27 -12.18 -0.43
CA ASP A 380 -34.59 -12.83 -0.53
C ASP A 380 -35.81 -11.97 -0.19
N HIS A 381 -35.66 -10.70 0.17
CA HIS A 381 -36.81 -9.83 0.46
C HIS A 381 -37.57 -9.32 -0.78
N ARG A 382 -37.15 -9.67 -2.00
CA ARG A 382 -37.84 -9.24 -3.25
C ARG A 382 -38.68 -10.30 -3.94
N LYS A 383 -38.62 -11.58 -3.52
CA LYS A 383 -39.41 -12.66 -4.13
C LYS A 383 -40.74 -13.00 -3.43
N LYS A 384 -41.09 -12.31 -2.34
CA LYS A 384 -42.40 -12.45 -1.67
C LYS A 384 -43.13 -11.11 -1.51
N MET A 385 -43.45 -10.46 -2.62
CA MET A 385 -44.67 -9.67 -2.70
C MET A 385 -45.34 -9.99 -4.04
N PRO A 386 -46.40 -10.81 -4.06
CA PRO A 386 -47.25 -10.89 -5.23
C PRO A 386 -47.84 -9.49 -5.43
N LEU A 387 -47.57 -8.91 -6.60
CA LEU A 387 -48.33 -7.81 -7.16
C LEU A 387 -49.82 -8.12 -6.96
N ALA A 388 -50.50 -7.36 -6.11
CA ALA A 388 -51.95 -7.38 -6.02
C ALA A 388 -52.50 -6.89 -7.37
N ARG A 389 -52.72 -7.83 -8.29
CA ARG A 389 -53.54 -7.61 -9.49
C ARG A 389 -54.97 -7.37 -9.03
N GLY A 390 -55.57 -6.36 -9.64
CA GLY A 390 -56.91 -5.89 -9.35
C GLY A 390 -57.96 -6.99 -9.42
N HIS A 391 -58.93 -6.85 -8.53
CA HIS A 391 -60.28 -7.35 -8.74
C HIS A 391 -61.20 -6.13 -8.92
N GLU A 392 -61.52 -5.84 -10.16
CA GLU A 392 -62.82 -5.25 -10.50
C GLU A 392 -63.87 -6.36 -10.36
N HIS A 393 -64.96 -6.09 -9.64
CA HIS A 393 -66.33 -6.35 -10.11
C HIS A 393 -67.37 -5.70 -9.17
N PRO A 394 -68.61 -5.47 -9.66
CA PRO A 394 -69.44 -4.30 -9.38
C PRO A 394 -70.56 -4.62 -8.38
N HIS A 395 -71.35 -3.63 -7.96
CA HIS A 395 -72.82 -3.69 -7.89
C HIS A 395 -73.41 -2.46 -7.18
N THR A 396 -74.31 -1.81 -7.91
CA THR A 396 -75.29 -0.79 -7.52
C THR A 396 -76.52 -1.43 -6.86
N HIS A 397 -77.10 -0.78 -5.85
CA HIS A 397 -78.54 -0.60 -5.49
C HIS A 397 -78.63 -0.19 -4.00
N GLU A 398 -78.96 1.06 -3.66
CA GLU A 398 -80.31 1.59 -3.34
C GLU A 398 -81.00 0.97 -2.11
N HIS A 399 -81.11 1.73 -1.00
CA HIS A 399 -82.38 2.27 -0.46
C HIS A 399 -82.22 3.00 0.91
N GLN A 400 -82.68 4.26 0.92
CA GLN A 400 -83.51 5.00 1.90
C GLN A 400 -83.32 4.94 3.44
N GLY A 401 -83.43 6.15 4.04
CA GLY A 401 -84.07 6.45 5.35
C GLY A 401 -83.14 7.05 6.40
N GLU A 402 -83.14 8.37 6.64
CA GLU A 402 -83.79 9.07 7.80
C GLU A 402 -83.04 8.85 9.15
N GLN A 403 -82.63 9.80 10.00
CA GLN A 403 -83.17 11.11 10.42
C GLN A 403 -82.16 11.84 11.37
N LEU A 404 -82.28 13.19 11.46
CA LEU A 404 -81.97 14.15 12.55
C LEU A 404 -80.57 14.19 13.23
N SER A 405 -79.80 15.30 13.17
CA SER A 405 -79.92 16.60 13.88
C SER A 405 -79.60 16.57 15.39
N SER A 406 -78.48 17.21 15.79
CA SER A 406 -78.42 18.08 16.98
C SER A 406 -77.08 18.83 17.09
N ASP A 407 -77.20 20.13 17.34
CA ASP A 407 -76.21 21.17 17.65
C ASP A 407 -75.15 20.85 18.71
N GLY A 408 -74.06 21.63 18.70
CA GLY A 408 -73.10 21.68 19.79
C GLY A 408 -71.90 22.63 19.58
N ASN A 409 -72.18 23.92 19.55
CA ASN A 409 -71.23 25.06 19.51
C ASN A 409 -70.22 25.07 20.69
N GLY A 410 -68.97 25.52 20.47
CA GLY A 410 -67.97 25.62 21.56
C GLY A 410 -66.58 26.14 21.17
N ARG A 411 -66.47 27.47 21.12
CA ARG A 411 -65.31 28.32 20.81
C ARG A 411 -64.17 28.32 21.87
N ALA A 412 -62.99 28.76 21.42
CA ALA A 412 -62.02 29.67 22.08
C ALA A 412 -60.97 29.07 23.07
N THR A 413 -59.66 29.18 22.75
CA THR A 413 -58.65 30.19 23.18
C THR A 413 -57.63 29.58 24.15
N SER A 414 -56.39 29.32 23.72
CA SER A 414 -55.22 30.21 23.84
C SER A 414 -54.82 30.54 25.28
N SER A 415 -53.73 29.91 25.73
CA SER A 415 -52.63 30.51 26.50
C SER A 415 -51.42 29.60 26.36
#